data_AF-A0A8I0KCP9-F1
#
_entry.id   AF-A0A8I0KCP9-F1
#
_cell.length_a   1.000
_cell.length_b   1.000
_cell.length_c   1.000
_cell.angle_alpha   90.00
_cell.angle_beta   90.00
_cell.angle_gamma   90.00
#
_symmetry.space_group_name_H-M   'P 1'
#
loop_
_entity.id
_entity.type
_entity.pdbx_description
1 polymer ?
#
loop_
_entity_poly.entity_id
_entity_poly.type
_entity_poly.pdbx_seq_one_letter_code
_entity_poly.pdbx_strand_id
1 'polypeptide(L)'
;LIFALGRLANNDLGNAFANVQRVAQGTPESVQKYLYRTVAYIGGTTVMKNNFNREVLQYFDASYGYPLSPEEAEIYARQAIRFSAWESLIRAIDSMSVSQKQEDRWQYWLARATEQRGDSNSKNTAQRIYKKLAESGDDYHNLLAKDRLGVR
;
A
#
# COMPACT_ATOMS: atom_id res chain seq x y z
N LEU A 1 13.73 -12.69 17.76
CA LEU A 1 12.30 -12.89 17.41
C LEU A 1 12.03 -12.53 15.95
N ILE A 2 12.24 -11.28 15.53
CA ILE A 2 11.98 -10.81 14.15
C ILE A 2 12.73 -11.66 13.09
N PHE A 3 14.03 -11.90 13.27
CA PHE A 3 14.82 -12.74 12.36
C PHE A 3 14.27 -14.17 12.21
N ALA A 4 13.90 -14.80 13.33
CA ALA A 4 13.35 -16.16 13.31
C ALA A 4 11.99 -16.22 12.61
N LEU A 5 11.12 -15.23 12.84
CA LEU A 5 9.83 -15.11 12.16
C LEU A 5 9.99 -14.82 10.67
N GLY A 6 10.97 -14.01 10.27
CA GLY A 6 11.29 -13.78 8.86
C GLY A 6 11.76 -15.04 8.16
N ARG A 7 12.58 -15.88 8.82
CA ARG A 7 12.95 -17.19 8.27
C ARG A 7 11.74 -18.13 8.16
N LEU A 8 10.85 -18.14 9.17
CA LEU A 8 9.61 -18.90 9.11
C LEU A 8 8.75 -18.46 7.92
N ALA A 9 8.51 -17.16 7.76
CA ALA A 9 7.68 -16.64 6.67
C ALA A 9 8.21 -16.96 5.27
N ASN A 10 9.54 -17.02 5.11
CA ASN A 10 10.15 -17.42 3.84
C ASN A 10 9.97 -18.92 3.54
N ASN A 11 9.96 -19.78 4.56
CA ASN A 11 9.87 -21.22 4.40
C ASN A 11 8.43 -21.74 4.41
N ASP A 12 7.58 -21.13 5.24
CA ASP A 12 6.20 -21.50 5.47
C ASP A 12 5.38 -20.24 5.84
N LEU A 13 4.94 -19.56 4.79
CA LEU A 13 4.18 -18.33 4.91
C LEU A 13 2.83 -18.55 5.62
N GLY A 14 2.18 -19.70 5.42
CA GLY A 14 0.92 -20.03 6.07
C GLY A 14 1.07 -20.12 7.59
N ASN A 15 2.12 -20.81 8.06
CA ASN A 15 2.43 -20.85 9.48
C ASN A 15 2.87 -19.48 10.02
N ALA A 16 3.57 -18.66 9.26
CA ALA A 16 3.89 -17.30 9.70
C ALA A 16 2.62 -16.45 9.92
N PHE A 17 1.66 -16.50 8.99
CA PHE A 17 0.36 -15.84 9.14
C PHE A 17 -0.38 -16.31 10.40
N ALA A 18 -0.45 -17.63 10.62
CA ALA A 18 -1.16 -18.22 11.76
C ALA A 18 -0.54 -17.90 13.13
N ASN A 19 0.75 -17.55 13.18
CA ASN A 19 1.49 -17.45 14.44
C ASN A 19 1.91 -16.02 14.81
N VAL A 20 2.03 -15.09 13.85
CA VAL A 20 2.58 -13.75 14.13
C VAL A 20 1.81 -12.97 15.19
N GLN A 21 0.48 -13.04 15.21
CA GLN A 21 -0.33 -12.36 16.21
C GLN A 21 0.00 -12.83 17.63
N ARG A 22 0.15 -14.14 17.83
CA ARG A 22 0.50 -14.73 19.12
C ARG A 22 1.91 -14.34 19.55
N VAL A 23 2.86 -14.33 18.61
CA VAL A 23 4.24 -13.89 18.87
C VAL A 23 4.29 -12.40 19.23
N ALA A 24 3.44 -11.57 18.64
CA ALA A 24 3.37 -10.14 18.90
C ALA A 24 2.83 -9.80 20.30
N GLN A 25 1.77 -10.48 20.78
CA GLN A 25 1.05 -10.15 22.01
C GLN A 25 1.92 -9.97 23.28
N GLY A 26 3.05 -10.66 23.37
CA GLY A 26 3.98 -10.56 24.51
C GLY A 26 5.13 -9.58 24.36
N THR A 27 5.14 -8.75 23.30
CA THR A 27 6.27 -7.88 22.97
C THR A 27 5.90 -6.40 23.04
N PRO A 28 6.87 -5.47 23.23
CA PRO A 28 6.61 -4.03 23.14
C PRO A 28 5.99 -3.62 21.80
N GLU A 29 5.18 -2.57 21.77
CA GLU A 29 4.45 -2.13 20.57
C GLU A 29 5.35 -1.98 19.34
N SER A 30 6.53 -1.37 19.51
CA SER A 30 7.50 -1.20 18.43
C SER A 30 7.90 -2.55 17.81
N VAL A 31 8.14 -3.57 18.64
CA VAL A 31 8.48 -4.93 18.21
C VAL A 31 7.30 -5.58 17.50
N GLN A 32 6.06 -5.40 18.00
CA GLN A 32 4.86 -5.90 17.33
C GLN A 32 4.76 -5.39 15.90
N LYS A 33 4.95 -4.08 15.70
CA LYS A 33 4.92 -3.46 14.37
C LYS A 33 5.95 -4.07 13.43
N TYR A 34 7.19 -4.29 13.89
CA TYR A 34 8.22 -4.94 13.07
C TYR A 34 7.94 -6.43 12.79
N LEU A 35 7.31 -7.15 13.72
CA LEU A 35 6.88 -8.54 13.48
C LEU A 35 5.82 -8.61 12.38
N TYR A 36 4.78 -7.76 12.45
CA TYR A 36 3.78 -7.66 11.39
C TYR A 36 4.39 -7.21 10.06
N ARG A 37 5.28 -6.20 10.09
CA ARG A 37 6.00 -5.71 8.91
C ARG A 37 6.74 -6.83 8.18
N THR A 38 7.45 -7.66 8.94
CA THR A 38 8.26 -8.75 8.38
C THR A 38 7.41 -9.76 7.63
N VAL A 39 6.29 -10.20 8.24
CA VAL A 39 5.38 -11.16 7.60
C VAL A 39 4.63 -10.52 6.43
N ALA A 40 4.23 -9.25 6.54
CA ALA A 40 3.59 -8.53 5.46
C ALA A 40 4.52 -8.38 4.24
N TYR A 41 5.78 -8.00 4.45
CA TYR A 41 6.75 -7.84 3.39
C TYR A 41 7.03 -9.15 2.66
N ILE A 42 7.34 -10.23 3.39
CA ILE A 42 7.60 -11.56 2.80
C ILE A 42 6.34 -12.11 2.13
N GLY A 43 5.18 -11.95 2.78
CA GLY A 43 3.90 -12.33 2.22
C GLY A 43 3.62 -11.60 0.92
N GLY A 44 3.79 -10.28 0.88
CA GLY A 44 3.51 -9.45 -0.29
C GLY A 44 4.47 -9.68 -1.47
N THR A 45 5.74 -9.99 -1.23
CA THR A 45 6.71 -10.36 -2.29
C THR A 45 6.47 -11.77 -2.83
N THR A 46 6.11 -12.73 -1.97
CA THR A 46 5.85 -14.13 -2.36
C THR A 46 4.48 -14.29 -3.04
N VAL A 47 3.49 -13.49 -2.63
CA VAL A 47 2.11 -13.45 -3.15
C VAL A 47 2.04 -13.10 -4.64
N MET A 48 3.05 -12.46 -5.22
CA MET A 48 3.10 -12.25 -6.68
C MET A 48 3.10 -13.57 -7.47
N LYS A 49 3.34 -14.73 -6.82
CA LYS A 49 3.19 -16.07 -7.41
C LYS A 49 1.87 -16.79 -7.05
N ASN A 50 1.17 -16.40 -5.97
CA ASN A 50 0.08 -17.17 -5.35
C ASN A 50 -1.23 -16.39 -5.01
N ASN A 51 -1.49 -15.26 -5.69
CA ASN A 51 -2.71 -14.45 -5.55
C ASN A 51 -2.72 -13.53 -4.30
N PHE A 52 -3.29 -12.32 -4.42
CA PHE A 52 -3.35 -11.31 -3.35
C PHE A 52 -3.97 -11.83 -2.04
N ASN A 53 -3.41 -11.46 -0.88
CA ASN A 53 -3.90 -11.86 0.44
C ASN A 53 -4.24 -10.62 1.31
N ARG A 54 -5.47 -10.59 1.84
CA ARG A 54 -5.95 -9.51 2.72
C ARG A 54 -5.16 -9.42 4.03
N GLU A 55 -4.62 -10.52 4.55
CA GLU A 55 -3.80 -10.52 5.76
C GLU A 55 -2.50 -9.72 5.56
N VAL A 56 -1.92 -9.74 4.35
CA VAL A 56 -0.76 -8.90 4.04
C VAL A 56 -1.10 -7.42 4.23
N LEU A 57 -2.24 -6.98 3.69
CA LEU A 57 -2.72 -5.61 3.88
C LEU A 57 -2.92 -5.29 5.37
N GLN A 58 -3.59 -6.18 6.11
CA GLN A 58 -3.85 -5.99 7.54
C GLN A 58 -2.56 -5.89 8.36
N TYR A 59 -1.52 -6.64 8.00
CA TYR A 59 -0.23 -6.58 8.68
C TYR A 59 0.60 -5.36 8.28
N PHE A 60 0.48 -4.86 7.06
CA PHE A 60 1.00 -3.53 6.74
C PHE A 60 0.28 -2.44 7.53
N ASP A 61 -1.05 -2.49 7.65
CA ASP A 61 -1.82 -1.57 8.48
C ASP A 61 -1.38 -1.62 9.95
N ALA A 62 -1.25 -2.82 10.52
CA ALA A 62 -0.82 -3.03 11.90
C ALA A 62 0.64 -2.61 12.17
N SER A 63 1.48 -2.56 11.12
CA SER A 63 2.88 -2.12 11.22
C SER A 63 3.08 -0.63 10.95
N TYR A 64 2.02 0.12 10.60
CA TYR A 64 2.12 1.55 10.33
C TYR A 64 2.57 2.34 11.58
N GLY A 65 3.38 3.37 11.35
CA GLY A 65 3.95 4.22 12.41
C GLY A 65 5.49 4.28 12.45
N TYR A 66 6.16 3.51 11.61
CA TYR A 66 7.58 3.63 11.31
C TYR A 66 7.80 3.84 9.81
N PRO A 67 8.92 4.43 9.37
CA PRO A 67 9.21 4.58 7.94
C PRO A 67 9.20 3.24 7.20
N LEU A 68 8.57 3.21 6.02
CA LEU A 68 8.61 2.05 5.13
C LEU A 68 9.80 2.21 4.18
N SER A 69 10.37 1.10 3.72
CA SER A 69 11.22 1.16 2.55
C SER A 69 10.39 1.53 1.29
N PRO A 70 11.00 2.09 0.23
CA PRO A 70 10.35 2.32 -1.06
C PRO A 70 9.62 1.08 -1.61
N GLU A 71 10.21 -0.10 -1.42
CA GLU A 71 9.65 -1.38 -1.87
C GLU A 71 8.45 -1.81 -1.03
N GLU A 72 8.56 -1.71 0.30
CA GLU A 72 7.47 -2.01 1.22
C GLU A 72 6.25 -1.10 0.97
N ALA A 73 6.49 0.20 0.74
CA ALA A 73 5.44 1.16 0.42
C ALA A 73 4.71 0.78 -0.88
N GLU A 74 5.44 0.36 -1.91
CA GLU A 74 4.86 -0.11 -3.16
C GLU A 74 4.05 -1.40 -3.00
N ILE A 75 4.57 -2.40 -2.28
CA ILE A 75 3.84 -3.65 -2.01
C ILE A 75 2.56 -3.34 -1.24
N TYR A 76 2.65 -2.53 -0.19
CA TYR A 76 1.49 -2.11 0.60
C TYR A 76 0.44 -1.41 -0.26
N ALA A 77 0.86 -0.48 -1.12
CA ALA A 77 -0.05 0.23 -2.04
C ALA A 77 -0.74 -0.73 -3.02
N ARG A 78 -0.02 -1.72 -3.59
CA ARG A 78 -0.59 -2.73 -4.49
C ARG A 78 -1.64 -3.60 -3.79
N GLN A 79 -1.40 -4.00 -2.55
CA GLN A 79 -2.40 -4.73 -1.76
C GLN A 79 -3.61 -3.86 -1.44
N ALA A 80 -3.39 -2.60 -1.07
CA ALA A 80 -4.47 -1.65 -0.77
C ALA A 80 -5.37 -1.40 -1.98
N ILE A 81 -4.79 -1.24 -3.18
CA ILE A 81 -5.53 -1.11 -4.44
C ILE A 81 -6.42 -2.34 -4.67
N ARG A 82 -5.86 -3.56 -4.55
CA ARG A 82 -6.58 -4.81 -4.81
C ARG A 82 -7.84 -4.97 -3.97
N PHE A 83 -7.79 -4.53 -2.72
CA PHE A 83 -8.86 -4.66 -1.75
C PHE A 83 -9.66 -3.37 -1.52
N SER A 84 -9.45 -2.35 -2.36
CA SER A 84 -10.13 -1.04 -2.27
C SER A 84 -9.97 -0.37 -0.88
N ALA A 85 -8.82 -0.57 -0.24
CA ALA A 85 -8.51 0.01 1.06
C ALA A 85 -7.91 1.41 0.88
N TRP A 86 -8.77 2.39 0.60
CA TRP A 86 -8.35 3.72 0.15
C TRP A 86 -7.50 4.48 1.17
N GLU A 87 -7.83 4.43 2.47
CA GLU A 87 -7.00 5.05 3.50
C GLU A 87 -5.62 4.38 3.65
N SER A 88 -5.57 3.06 3.52
CA SER A 88 -4.30 2.31 3.50
C SER A 88 -3.46 2.67 2.27
N LEU A 89 -4.11 2.87 1.11
CA LEU A 89 -3.42 3.31 -0.11
C LEU A 89 -2.80 4.70 0.05
N ILE A 90 -3.51 5.63 0.68
CA ILE A 90 -2.98 6.97 0.97
C ILE A 90 -1.76 6.88 1.90
N ARG A 91 -1.85 6.12 3.00
CA ARG A 91 -0.70 5.89 3.90
C ARG A 91 0.50 5.27 3.19
N ALA A 92 0.26 4.31 2.30
CA ALA A 92 1.30 3.65 1.54
C ALA A 92 2.01 4.64 0.60
N ILE A 93 1.24 5.41 -0.18
CA ILE A 93 1.78 6.41 -1.11
C ILE A 93 2.47 7.56 -0.35
N ASP A 94 1.99 7.92 0.82
CA ASP A 94 2.64 8.91 1.68
C ASP A 94 4.00 8.46 2.20
N SER A 95 4.22 7.15 2.26
CA SER A 95 5.49 6.55 2.70
C SER A 95 6.47 6.28 1.57
N MET A 96 6.08 6.53 0.31
CA MET A 96 6.97 6.35 -0.84
C MET A 96 8.08 7.39 -0.87
N SER A 97 9.17 7.10 -1.58
CA SER A 97 10.17 8.13 -1.90
C SER A 97 9.54 9.26 -2.72
N VAL A 98 10.18 10.43 -2.73
CA VAL A 98 9.71 11.58 -3.53
C VAL A 98 9.59 11.20 -5.01
N SER A 99 10.56 10.45 -5.54
CA SER A 99 10.55 10.00 -6.94
C SER A 99 9.40 9.05 -7.23
N GLN A 100 9.21 8.01 -6.40
CA GLN A 100 8.09 7.08 -6.54
C GLN A 100 6.76 7.81 -6.46
N LYS A 101 6.56 8.65 -5.45
CA LYS A 101 5.30 9.36 -5.24
C LYS A 101 4.92 10.22 -6.45
N GLN A 102 5.89 10.79 -7.15
CA GLN A 102 5.68 11.63 -8.33
C GLN A 102 5.34 10.86 -9.61
N GLU A 103 5.51 9.55 -9.66
CA GLU A 103 5.14 8.76 -10.83
C GLU A 103 3.64 8.84 -11.12
N ASP A 104 3.26 8.98 -12.39
CA ASP A 104 1.88 9.15 -12.84
C ASP A 104 0.94 8.06 -12.31
N ARG A 105 1.44 6.81 -12.22
CA ARG A 105 0.68 5.69 -11.65
C ARG A 105 0.24 5.97 -10.21
N TRP A 106 1.14 6.48 -9.38
CA TRP A 106 0.88 6.71 -7.97
C TRP A 106 0.09 8.00 -7.76
N GLN A 107 0.31 9.02 -8.58
CA GLN A 107 -0.53 10.21 -8.61
C GLN A 107 -1.99 9.86 -8.96
N TYR A 108 -2.21 9.00 -9.97
CA TYR A 108 -3.56 8.56 -10.33
C TYR A 108 -4.24 7.80 -9.19
N TRP A 109 -3.55 6.84 -8.59
CA TRP A 109 -4.08 6.05 -7.47
C TRP A 109 -4.29 6.88 -6.20
N LEU A 110 -3.44 7.89 -5.95
CA LEU A 110 -3.63 8.85 -4.86
C LEU A 110 -4.90 9.68 -5.09
N ALA A 111 -5.12 10.18 -6.32
CA ALA A 111 -6.33 10.89 -6.67
C ALA A 111 -7.57 10.00 -6.48
N ARG A 112 -7.49 8.74 -6.94
CA ARG A 112 -8.58 7.75 -6.77
C ARG A 112 -8.89 7.50 -5.30
N ALA A 113 -7.88 7.26 -4.46
CA ALA A 113 -8.12 7.04 -3.04
C ALA A 113 -8.65 8.29 -2.34
N THR A 114 -8.11 9.46 -2.66
CA THR A 114 -8.53 10.74 -2.08
C THR A 114 -9.98 11.04 -2.41
N GLU A 115 -10.40 10.81 -3.66
CA GLU A 115 -11.79 10.99 -4.10
C GLU A 115 -12.79 10.20 -3.25
N GLN A 116 -12.41 9.02 -2.76
CA GLN A 116 -13.28 8.12 -1.98
C GLN A 116 -13.60 8.62 -0.58
N ARG A 117 -12.85 9.60 -0.06
CA ARG A 117 -13.18 10.28 1.21
C ARG A 117 -14.49 11.06 1.14
N GLY A 118 -14.94 11.43 -0.06
CA GLY A 118 -16.27 11.97 -0.31
C GLY A 118 -16.50 13.43 0.09
N ASP A 119 -15.64 14.01 0.94
CA ASP A 119 -15.69 15.41 1.32
C ASP A 119 -15.23 16.35 0.18
N SER A 120 -15.68 17.60 0.22
CA SER A 120 -15.43 18.59 -0.84
C SER A 120 -13.94 18.88 -1.04
N ASN A 121 -13.15 18.92 0.02
CA ASN A 121 -11.72 19.22 -0.07
C ASN A 121 -10.96 18.07 -0.74
N SER A 122 -11.30 16.83 -0.38
CA SER A 122 -10.73 15.64 -1.00
C SER A 122 -11.12 15.52 -2.47
N LYS A 123 -12.40 15.77 -2.81
CA LYS A 123 -12.85 15.81 -4.22
C LYS A 123 -12.10 16.87 -5.02
N ASN A 124 -11.96 18.08 -4.50
CA ASN A 124 -11.20 19.15 -5.15
C ASN A 124 -9.72 18.79 -5.32
N THR A 125 -9.13 18.11 -4.35
CA THR A 125 -7.74 17.65 -4.42
C THR A 125 -7.56 16.57 -5.48
N ALA A 126 -8.43 15.57 -5.51
CA ALA A 126 -8.42 14.53 -6.54
C ALA A 126 -8.59 15.12 -7.94
N GLN A 127 -9.53 16.05 -8.12
CA GLN A 127 -9.77 16.76 -9.38
C GLN A 127 -8.53 17.52 -9.87
N ARG A 128 -7.79 18.19 -9.00
CA ARG A 128 -6.53 18.86 -9.37
C ARG A 128 -5.47 17.87 -9.86
N ILE A 129 -5.35 16.72 -9.18
CA ILE A 129 -4.38 15.69 -9.59
C ILE A 129 -4.76 15.10 -10.95
N TYR A 130 -6.05 14.77 -11.17
CA TYR A 130 -6.50 14.27 -12.47
C TYR A 130 -6.24 15.26 -13.60
N LYS A 131 -6.49 16.56 -13.40
CA LYS A 131 -6.24 17.58 -14.42
C LYS A 131 -4.77 17.62 -14.82
N LYS A 132 -3.89 17.66 -13.82
CA LYS A 132 -2.44 17.63 -14.06
C LYS A 132 -2.03 16.38 -14.86
N LEU A 133 -2.54 15.20 -14.52
CA LEU A 133 -2.24 13.96 -15.25
C LEU A 133 -2.78 14.00 -16.68
N ALA A 134 -4.02 14.46 -16.87
CA ALA A 134 -4.63 14.58 -18.19
C ALA A 134 -3.86 15.53 -19.13
N GLU A 135 -3.20 16.54 -18.57
CA GLU A 135 -2.32 17.49 -19.29
C GLU A 135 -0.90 16.94 -19.51
N SER A 136 -0.48 15.91 -18.77
CA SER A 136 0.91 15.42 -18.76
C SER A 136 1.25 14.50 -19.94
N GLY A 137 0.26 13.93 -20.64
CA GLY A 137 0.48 13.14 -21.85
C GLY A 137 -0.61 12.11 -22.14
N ASP A 138 -0.24 11.05 -22.87
CA ASP A 138 -1.13 9.99 -23.34
C ASP A 138 -0.73 8.58 -22.83
N ASP A 139 0.10 8.52 -21.81
CA ASP A 139 0.39 7.26 -21.11
C ASP A 139 -0.86 6.73 -20.39
N TYR A 140 -0.86 5.43 -20.07
CA TYR A 140 -2.03 4.71 -19.54
C TYR A 140 -2.75 5.44 -18.39
N HIS A 141 -2.03 5.95 -17.39
CA HIS A 141 -2.65 6.65 -16.24
C HIS A 141 -3.13 8.07 -16.57
N ASN A 142 -2.55 8.70 -17.58
CA ASN A 142 -2.96 10.01 -18.08
C ASN A 142 -4.27 9.89 -18.86
N LEU A 143 -4.40 8.83 -19.68
CA LEU A 143 -5.65 8.46 -20.34
C LEU A 143 -6.76 8.10 -19.33
N LEU A 144 -6.44 7.35 -18.27
CA LEU A 144 -7.40 7.08 -17.20
C LEU A 144 -7.85 8.34 -16.45
N ALA A 145 -6.97 9.34 -16.33
CA ALA A 145 -7.33 10.63 -15.74
C ALA A 145 -8.24 11.45 -16.67
N LYS A 146 -7.97 11.46 -17.98
CA LYS A 146 -8.84 12.05 -19.01
C LYS A 146 -10.24 11.45 -18.97
N ASP A 147 -10.34 10.12 -18.98
CA ASP A 147 -11.61 9.40 -18.88
C ASP A 147 -12.36 9.75 -17.59
N ARG A 148 -11.65 9.82 -16.45
CA ARG A 148 -12.25 10.20 -15.16
C ARG A 148 -12.80 11.64 -15.15
N LEU A 149 -12.20 12.54 -15.92
CA LEU A 149 -12.64 13.92 -16.11
C LEU A 149 -13.71 14.08 -17.21
N GLY A 150 -13.97 13.03 -18.01
CA GLY A 150 -14.87 13.10 -19.15
C GLY A 150 -14.33 13.94 -20.32
N VAL A 151 -13.02 14.15 -20.38
CA VAL A 151 -12.35 14.84 -21.49
C VAL A 151 -11.65 13.79 -22.37
N ARG A 152 -11.74 13.92 -23.69
CA ARG A 152 -11.04 13.04 -24.65
C ARG A 152 -9.93 13.83 -25.31
#